data_AF-A0A260QHJ6-F1
#
_entry.id   AF-A0A260QHJ6-F1
#
_cell.length_a   1.000
_cell.length_b   1.000
_cell.length_c   1.000
_cell.angle_alpha   90.00
_cell.angle_beta   90.00
_cell.angle_gamma   90.00
#
_symmetry.space_group_name_H-M   'P 1'
#
loop_
_entity.id
_entity.type
_entity.pdbx_description
1 polymer ?
#
loop_
_entity_poly.entity_id
_entity_poly.type
_entity_poly.pdbx_seq_one_letter_code
_entity_poly.pdbx_strand_id
1 'polypeptide(L)'
;MCGIIFVNIGPLTGFRTAPGLYERPSLDNTGGWLHLLVQQRFFPIFALLFGVGFAMFYESAARRVIRPRLLLLRRLLLLLAIGIPFNVLQPGSALLPLAAVGLAILLPSTWMSRRVSAVAAVALIVGSLLLTGGGISLTPGMLLLGAVLTRYGVVPAIGQSRRDAMIVLIVAAIAAIPLIFLQTRTIEMSGFSGESAAAGLAVAGVYVSSLALLMTTGVSRILEVAFGPLGKMALTNYVGAAPLMLAAGWTLGFSDSSSWTTLLGTAGAILLAQWVASVLWLRNFAQGPLEWLWRWGTWGHRQAVRLNDTATI
;
A
#
# COMPACT_ATOMS: atom_id res chain seq x y z
N MET A 1 5.85 0.55 1.19
CA MET A 1 6.76 -0.58 1.42
C MET A 1 7.10 -0.75 2.88
N CYS A 2 7.56 0.29 3.59
CA CYS A 2 7.99 0.18 4.99
C CYS A 2 6.99 -0.51 5.93
N GLY A 3 5.71 -0.10 5.92
CA GLY A 3 4.70 -0.72 6.77
C GLY A 3 4.34 -2.18 6.42
N ILE A 4 4.47 -2.57 5.15
CA ILE A 4 4.07 -3.90 4.67
C ILE A 4 5.03 -4.98 5.18
N ILE A 5 6.33 -4.68 5.29
CA ILE A 5 7.32 -5.66 5.76
C ILE A 5 7.03 -6.06 7.20
N PHE A 6 6.71 -5.10 8.08
CA PHE A 6 6.40 -5.40 9.48
C PHE A 6 5.14 -6.26 9.66
N VAL A 7 4.14 -6.13 8.77
CA VAL A 7 2.94 -6.96 8.80
C VAL A 7 3.21 -8.37 8.27
N ASN A 8 4.13 -8.50 7.32
CA ASN A 8 4.30 -9.72 6.54
C ASN A 8 5.46 -10.60 7.00
N ILE A 9 6.47 -10.04 7.68
CA ILE A 9 7.64 -10.80 8.10
C ILE A 9 7.25 -11.95 9.02
N GLY A 10 6.34 -11.73 9.99
CA GLY A 10 5.91 -12.78 10.91
C GLY A 10 5.26 -13.98 10.18
N PRO A 11 4.18 -13.77 9.43
CA PRO A 11 3.52 -14.83 8.65
C PRO A 11 4.43 -15.54 7.65
N LEU A 12 5.34 -14.81 6.97
CA LEU A 12 6.25 -15.40 5.99
C LEU A 12 7.36 -16.25 6.61
N THR A 13 7.86 -15.87 7.78
CA THR A 13 8.99 -16.59 8.41
C THR A 13 8.55 -17.69 9.37
N GLY A 14 7.24 -17.92 9.51
CA GLY A 14 6.68 -18.84 10.50
C GLY A 14 6.91 -18.37 11.95
N PHE A 15 7.07 -17.06 12.18
CA PHE A 15 7.34 -16.55 13.52
C PHE A 15 6.20 -16.91 14.46
N ARG A 16 6.54 -17.59 15.57
CA ARG A 16 5.59 -18.05 16.59
C ARG A 16 4.44 -18.92 16.05
N THR A 17 4.66 -19.67 14.96
CA THR A 17 3.69 -20.67 14.48
C THR A 17 3.84 -22.03 15.16
N ALA A 18 4.94 -22.26 15.91
CA ALA A 18 5.15 -23.49 16.67
C ALA A 18 4.21 -23.59 17.90
N PRO A 19 3.72 -24.80 18.24
CA PRO A 19 2.86 -25.01 19.40
C PRO A 19 3.51 -24.47 20.69
N GLY A 20 2.77 -23.64 21.44
CA GLY A 20 3.25 -23.04 22.70
C GLY A 20 3.93 -21.68 22.58
N LEU A 21 4.26 -21.21 21.37
CA LEU A 21 4.80 -19.86 21.13
C LEU A 21 3.73 -18.83 20.71
N TYR A 22 2.54 -19.31 20.35
CA TYR A 22 1.40 -18.46 20.00
C TYR A 22 0.88 -17.74 21.23
N GLU A 23 0.97 -16.42 21.20
CA GLU A 23 0.51 -15.54 22.26
C GLU A 23 -0.63 -14.69 21.70
N ARG A 24 -1.76 -14.64 22.40
CA ARG A 24 -2.90 -13.82 21.96
C ARG A 24 -2.50 -12.33 21.96
N PRO A 25 -2.87 -11.54 20.94
CA PRO A 25 -2.61 -10.10 20.95
C PRO A 25 -3.23 -9.45 22.20
N SER A 26 -2.43 -8.72 22.96
CA SER A 26 -2.87 -7.97 24.14
C SER A 26 -2.17 -6.62 24.21
N LEU A 27 -2.69 -5.67 24.99
CA LEU A 27 -2.05 -4.36 25.17
C LEU A 27 -0.69 -4.45 25.89
N ASP A 28 -0.43 -5.58 26.56
CA ASP A 28 0.78 -5.82 27.32
C ASP A 28 1.90 -6.44 26.47
N ASN A 29 1.59 -6.89 25.25
CA ASN A 29 2.56 -7.51 24.36
C ASN A 29 2.81 -6.71 23.08
N THR A 30 4.03 -6.84 22.54
CA THR A 30 4.44 -6.15 21.31
C THR A 30 3.57 -6.53 20.11
N GLY A 31 3.01 -7.74 20.11
CA GLY A 31 2.08 -8.21 19.08
C GLY A 31 0.79 -7.38 19.03
N GLY A 32 0.17 -7.08 20.17
CA GLY A 32 -1.02 -6.23 20.24
C GLY A 32 -0.75 -4.81 19.75
N TRP A 33 0.40 -4.23 20.08
CA TRP A 33 0.79 -2.92 19.55
C TRP A 33 1.00 -2.93 18.03
N LEU A 34 1.54 -4.02 17.47
CA LEU A 34 1.70 -4.16 16.02
C LEU A 34 0.35 -4.36 15.33
N HIS A 35 -0.54 -5.14 15.93
CA HIS A 35 -1.94 -5.30 15.49
C HIS A 35 -2.70 -3.98 15.51
N LEU A 36 -2.50 -3.17 16.57
CA LEU A 36 -3.11 -1.87 16.68
C LEU A 36 -2.50 -0.90 15.67
N LEU A 37 -1.19 -0.69 15.67
CA LEU A 37 -0.55 0.43 14.96
C LEU A 37 -0.27 0.17 13.48
N VAL A 38 -0.14 -1.10 13.06
CA VAL A 38 0.40 -1.48 11.76
C VAL A 38 -0.60 -2.32 10.98
N GLN A 39 -1.18 -3.34 11.61
CA GLN A 39 -2.12 -4.26 10.94
C GLN A 39 -3.44 -3.56 10.57
N GLN A 40 -4.02 -3.93 9.42
CA GLN A 40 -5.24 -3.33 8.84
C GLN A 40 -5.20 -1.84 8.44
N ARG A 41 -4.18 -1.07 8.83
CA ARG A 41 -4.08 0.37 8.49
C ARG A 41 -3.41 0.62 7.14
N PHE A 42 -2.39 -0.16 6.82
CA PHE A 42 -1.64 0.02 5.59
C PHE A 42 -2.41 -0.42 4.35
N PHE A 43 -3.20 -1.50 4.45
CA PHE A 43 -3.89 -2.06 3.30
C PHE A 43 -4.90 -1.09 2.63
N PRO A 44 -5.78 -0.38 3.39
CA PRO A 44 -6.62 0.69 2.83
C PRO A 44 -5.81 1.83 2.17
N ILE A 45 -4.67 2.23 2.75
CA ILE A 45 -3.79 3.25 2.16
C ILE A 45 -3.24 2.75 0.82
N PHE A 46 -2.76 1.51 0.75
CA PHE A 46 -2.27 0.93 -0.51
C PHE A 46 -3.37 0.84 -1.57
N ALA A 47 -4.57 0.41 -1.19
CA ALA A 47 -5.72 0.37 -2.10
C ALA A 47 -6.09 1.77 -2.63
N LEU A 48 -6.15 2.77 -1.73
CA LEU A 48 -6.40 4.16 -2.09
C LEU A 48 -5.35 4.69 -3.07
N LEU A 49 -4.05 4.56 -2.72
CA LEU A 49 -2.94 5.04 -3.53
C LEU A 49 -2.85 4.33 -4.88
N PHE A 50 -3.17 3.04 -4.93
CA PHE A 50 -3.27 2.29 -6.18
C PHE A 50 -4.38 2.87 -7.08
N GLY A 51 -5.55 3.17 -6.50
CA GLY A 51 -6.66 3.86 -7.18
C GLY A 51 -6.27 5.23 -7.73
N VAL A 52 -5.58 6.04 -6.91
CA VAL A 52 -5.05 7.35 -7.30
C VAL A 52 -4.05 7.22 -8.45
N GLY A 53 -3.07 6.34 -8.33
CA GLY A 53 -2.05 6.10 -9.34
C GLY A 53 -2.63 5.64 -10.68
N PHE A 54 -3.69 4.85 -10.64
CA PHE A 54 -4.42 4.41 -11.82
C PHE A 54 -5.18 5.55 -12.50
N ALA A 55 -5.91 6.36 -11.74
CA ALA A 55 -6.65 7.49 -12.30
C ALA A 55 -5.71 8.53 -12.92
N MET A 56 -4.61 8.86 -12.25
CA MET A 56 -3.58 9.76 -12.81
C MET A 56 -2.96 9.19 -14.10
N PHE A 57 -2.71 7.88 -14.13
CA PHE A 57 -2.22 7.22 -15.35
C PHE A 57 -3.25 7.25 -16.47
N TYR A 58 -4.53 6.98 -16.19
CA TYR A 58 -5.59 7.04 -17.18
C TYR A 58 -5.74 8.45 -17.77
N GLU A 59 -5.78 9.49 -16.93
CA GLU A 59 -5.82 10.89 -17.38
C GLU A 59 -4.61 11.26 -18.23
N SER A 60 -3.43 10.78 -17.85
CA SER A 60 -2.19 10.99 -18.62
C SER A 60 -2.20 10.25 -19.96
N ALA A 61 -2.71 9.02 -19.99
CA ALA A 61 -2.82 8.22 -21.21
C ALA A 61 -3.89 8.77 -22.17
N ALA A 62 -5.01 9.25 -21.64
CA ALA A 62 -6.10 9.85 -22.42
C ALA A 62 -5.65 11.11 -23.17
N ARG A 63 -4.63 11.83 -22.67
CA ARG A 63 -4.00 12.97 -23.36
C ARG A 63 -2.99 12.58 -24.44
N ARG A 64 -2.54 11.32 -24.49
CA ARG A 64 -1.40 10.88 -25.34
C ARG A 64 -1.79 9.86 -26.41
N VAL A 65 -2.84 9.08 -26.20
CA VAL A 65 -3.16 7.90 -27.02
C VAL A 65 -4.65 7.80 -27.28
N ILE A 66 -5.00 7.34 -28.49
CA ILE A 66 -6.39 7.14 -28.94
C ILE A 66 -7.16 6.12 -28.07
N ARG A 67 -6.50 5.06 -27.59
CA ARG A 67 -7.12 3.96 -26.81
C ARG A 67 -6.52 3.82 -25.40
N PRO A 68 -6.77 4.76 -24.47
CA PRO A 68 -6.17 4.75 -23.13
C PRO A 68 -6.60 3.55 -22.27
N ARG A 69 -7.84 3.08 -22.46
CA ARG A 69 -8.39 1.91 -21.74
C ARG A 69 -7.65 0.61 -22.06
N LEU A 70 -7.10 0.46 -23.26
CA LEU A 70 -6.34 -0.73 -23.63
C LEU A 70 -4.98 -0.77 -22.93
N LEU A 71 -4.31 0.38 -22.81
CA LEU A 71 -3.06 0.51 -22.05
C LEU A 71 -3.29 0.21 -20.56
N LEU A 72 -4.41 0.69 -20.04
CA LEU A 72 -4.86 0.44 -18.68
C LEU A 72 -5.12 -1.03 -18.40
N LEU A 73 -5.82 -1.71 -19.32
CA LEU A 73 -6.04 -3.15 -19.29
C LEU A 73 -4.72 -3.92 -19.30
N ARG A 74 -3.81 -3.61 -20.24
CA ARG A 74 -2.47 -4.22 -20.32
C ARG A 74 -1.70 -4.05 -19.01
N ARG A 75 -1.68 -2.84 -18.46
CA ARG A 75 -1.01 -2.51 -17.19
C ARG A 75 -1.51 -3.38 -16.04
N LEU A 76 -2.83 -3.57 -15.93
CA LEU A 76 -3.44 -4.41 -14.91
C LEU A 76 -3.19 -5.90 -15.14
N LEU A 77 -3.26 -6.37 -16.39
CA LEU A 77 -2.97 -7.77 -16.74
C LEU A 77 -1.52 -8.13 -16.45
N LEU A 78 -0.57 -7.22 -16.68
CA LEU A 78 0.83 -7.43 -16.33
C LEU A 78 1.04 -7.47 -14.81
N LEU A 79 0.37 -6.61 -14.06
CA LEU A 79 0.41 -6.68 -12.58
C LEU A 79 -0.22 -7.97 -12.07
N LEU A 80 -1.30 -8.44 -12.70
CA LEU A 80 -1.93 -9.71 -12.36
C LEU A 80 -0.98 -10.87 -12.66
N ALA A 81 -0.31 -10.85 -13.82
CA ALA A 81 0.67 -11.85 -14.22
C ALA A 81 1.89 -11.90 -13.30
N ILE A 82 2.35 -10.76 -12.76
CA ILE A 82 3.38 -10.70 -11.72
C ILE A 82 2.82 -11.16 -10.36
N GLY A 83 1.57 -10.78 -10.06
CA GLY A 83 0.90 -11.06 -8.80
C GLY A 83 0.61 -12.54 -8.56
N ILE A 84 0.30 -13.32 -9.60
CA ILE A 84 0.01 -14.76 -9.48
C ILE A 84 1.20 -15.54 -8.91
N PRO A 85 2.40 -15.55 -9.54
CA PRO A 85 3.55 -16.27 -8.99
C PRO A 85 4.02 -15.66 -7.67
N PHE A 86 3.89 -14.33 -7.51
CA PHE A 86 4.25 -13.68 -6.26
C PHE A 86 3.35 -14.10 -5.09
N ASN A 87 2.06 -14.36 -5.34
CA ASN A 87 1.13 -14.82 -4.31
C ASN A 87 1.49 -16.22 -3.78
N VAL A 88 2.15 -17.05 -4.59
CA VAL A 88 2.69 -18.34 -4.14
C VAL A 88 3.84 -18.13 -3.14
N LEU A 89 4.72 -17.16 -3.40
CA LEU A 89 5.81 -16.80 -2.48
C LEU A 89 5.30 -16.12 -1.20
N GLN A 90 4.24 -15.33 -1.33
CA GLN A 90 3.65 -14.60 -0.22
C GLN A 90 2.12 -14.71 -0.27
N PRO A 91 1.55 -15.75 0.38
CA PRO A 91 0.11 -15.88 0.53
C PRO A 91 -0.47 -14.63 1.21
N GLY A 92 -1.60 -14.14 0.68
CA GLY A 92 -2.20 -12.89 1.18
C GLY A 92 -1.51 -11.60 0.70
N SER A 93 -0.63 -11.67 -0.30
CA SER A 93 -0.02 -10.48 -0.91
C SER A 93 -1.09 -9.44 -1.33
N ALA A 94 -0.84 -8.15 -1.09
CA ALA A 94 -1.72 -7.07 -1.55
C ALA A 94 -1.76 -6.92 -3.09
N LEU A 95 -0.70 -7.31 -3.80
CA LEU A 95 -0.56 -7.08 -5.24
C LEU A 95 -1.66 -7.77 -6.08
N LEU A 96 -1.92 -9.05 -5.81
CA LEU A 96 -2.89 -9.83 -6.57
C LEU A 96 -4.34 -9.29 -6.40
N PRO A 97 -4.86 -9.05 -5.18
CA PRO A 97 -6.16 -8.40 -4.98
C PRO A 97 -6.24 -7.02 -5.63
N LEU A 98 -5.21 -6.18 -5.52
CA LEU A 98 -5.20 -4.85 -6.14
C LEU A 98 -5.30 -4.92 -7.66
N ALA A 99 -4.58 -5.85 -8.30
CA ALA A 99 -4.64 -6.04 -9.74
C ALA A 99 -6.00 -6.59 -10.20
N ALA A 100 -6.52 -7.61 -9.52
CA ALA A 100 -7.80 -8.24 -9.84
C ALA A 100 -8.98 -7.27 -9.63
N VAL A 101 -9.03 -6.60 -8.48
CA VAL A 101 -10.06 -5.60 -8.17
C VAL A 101 -9.91 -4.37 -9.07
N GLY A 102 -8.68 -3.95 -9.38
CA GLY A 102 -8.43 -2.88 -10.35
C GLY A 102 -9.02 -3.22 -11.73
N LEU A 103 -8.87 -4.46 -12.19
CA LEU A 103 -9.46 -4.95 -13.43
C LEU A 103 -10.99 -5.00 -13.37
N ALA A 104 -11.54 -5.50 -12.27
CA ALA A 104 -12.98 -5.69 -12.11
C ALA A 104 -13.75 -4.39 -11.83
N ILE A 105 -13.14 -3.39 -11.17
CA ILE A 105 -13.83 -2.20 -10.68
C ILE A 105 -13.34 -0.94 -11.40
N LEU A 106 -12.03 -0.70 -11.45
CA LEU A 106 -11.55 0.56 -12.00
C LEU A 106 -11.71 0.66 -13.50
N LEU A 107 -11.50 -0.44 -14.22
CA LEU A 107 -11.70 -0.43 -15.66
C LEU A 107 -13.16 -0.06 -15.99
N PRO A 108 -14.20 -0.73 -15.42
CA PRO A 108 -15.60 -0.30 -15.48
C PRO A 108 -15.85 1.15 -15.05
N SER A 109 -15.18 1.61 -14.01
CA SER A 109 -15.35 2.99 -13.53
C SER A 109 -14.99 4.06 -14.56
N THR A 110 -14.20 3.73 -15.59
CA THR A 110 -13.83 4.69 -16.66
C THR A 110 -14.96 4.98 -17.65
N TRP A 111 -16.03 4.18 -17.63
CA TRP A 111 -17.26 4.46 -18.39
C TRP A 111 -18.32 5.18 -17.54
N MET A 112 -18.16 5.16 -16.22
CA MET A 112 -19.12 5.74 -15.28
C MET A 112 -18.84 7.23 -15.02
N SER A 113 -19.89 7.99 -14.71
CA SER A 113 -19.76 9.39 -14.29
C SER A 113 -19.09 9.49 -12.91
N ARG A 114 -18.42 10.62 -12.65
CA ARG A 114 -17.73 10.86 -11.36
C ARG A 114 -18.65 10.70 -10.14
N ARG A 115 -19.93 11.05 -10.26
CA ARG A 115 -20.93 10.92 -9.19
C ARG A 115 -21.29 9.46 -8.93
N VAL A 116 -21.54 8.68 -9.99
CA VAL A 116 -21.85 7.25 -9.86
C VAL A 116 -20.69 6.50 -9.23
N SER A 117 -19.44 6.79 -9.67
CA SER A 117 -18.26 6.21 -9.04
C SER A 117 -18.09 6.61 -7.58
N ALA A 118 -18.43 7.84 -7.20
CA ALA A 118 -18.38 8.29 -5.81
C ALA A 118 -19.39 7.55 -4.93
N VAL A 119 -20.64 7.44 -5.38
CA VAL A 119 -21.69 6.71 -4.67
C VAL A 119 -21.32 5.23 -4.55
N ALA A 120 -20.83 4.62 -5.64
CA ALA A 120 -20.37 3.24 -5.63
C ALA A 120 -19.18 3.02 -4.67
N ALA A 121 -18.23 3.96 -4.59
CA ALA A 121 -17.11 3.85 -3.65
C ALA A 121 -17.61 3.83 -2.20
N VAL A 122 -18.50 4.75 -1.84
CA VAL A 122 -19.10 4.80 -0.49
C VAL A 122 -19.92 3.54 -0.21
N ALA A 123 -20.75 3.11 -1.16
CA ALA A 123 -21.57 1.91 -1.01
C ALA A 123 -20.71 0.64 -0.81
N LEU A 124 -19.60 0.52 -1.53
CA LEU A 124 -18.66 -0.61 -1.38
C LEU A 124 -17.93 -0.58 -0.03
N ILE A 125 -17.51 0.60 0.45
CA ILE A 125 -16.87 0.73 1.78
C ILE A 125 -17.86 0.38 2.88
N VAL A 126 -19.06 0.99 2.87
CA VAL A 126 -20.09 0.75 3.89
C VAL A 126 -20.58 -0.70 3.84
N GLY A 127 -20.86 -1.24 2.65
CA GLY A 127 -21.26 -2.63 2.47
C GLY A 127 -20.19 -3.61 2.95
N SER A 128 -18.91 -3.34 2.69
CA SER A 128 -17.80 -4.15 3.20
C SER A 128 -17.74 -4.16 4.72
N LEU A 129 -17.87 -2.99 5.37
CA LEU A 129 -17.87 -2.87 6.83
C LEU A 129 -19.06 -3.60 7.47
N LEU A 130 -20.26 -3.46 6.89
CA LEU A 130 -21.49 -4.02 7.47
C LEU A 130 -21.64 -5.53 7.21
N LEU A 131 -21.30 -6.03 6.02
CA LEU A 131 -21.60 -7.41 5.61
C LEU A 131 -20.46 -8.38 5.89
N THR A 132 -19.22 -7.91 5.82
CA THR A 132 -18.03 -8.79 5.86
C THR A 132 -17.05 -8.45 6.98
N GLY A 133 -17.33 -7.39 7.75
CA GLY A 133 -16.42 -6.91 8.79
C GLY A 133 -15.15 -6.24 8.26
N GLY A 134 -15.11 -5.88 6.98
CA GLY A 134 -13.98 -5.17 6.36
C GLY A 134 -12.77 -6.02 6.00
N GLY A 135 -11.56 -5.45 6.13
CA GLY A 135 -10.31 -6.09 5.70
C GLY A 135 -10.09 -6.04 4.18
N ILE A 136 -9.79 -7.18 3.55
CA ILE A 136 -9.54 -7.25 2.09
C ILE A 136 -10.79 -6.85 1.28
N SER A 137 -11.99 -7.04 1.82
CA SER A 137 -13.23 -6.62 1.15
C SER A 137 -13.37 -5.10 1.04
N LEU A 138 -12.56 -4.31 1.77
CA LEU A 138 -12.52 -2.84 1.60
C LEU A 138 -11.80 -2.42 0.32
N THR A 139 -10.99 -3.31 -0.28
CA THR A 139 -10.17 -2.99 -1.47
C THR A 139 -10.98 -2.32 -2.57
N PRO A 140 -12.13 -2.86 -3.04
CA PRO A 140 -12.88 -2.28 -4.15
C PRO A 140 -13.35 -0.86 -3.88
N GLY A 141 -13.86 -0.61 -2.66
CA GLY A 141 -14.33 0.70 -2.24
C GLY A 141 -13.20 1.72 -2.11
N MET A 142 -12.10 1.36 -1.46
CA MET A 142 -10.93 2.24 -1.28
C MET A 142 -10.23 2.57 -2.59
N LEU A 143 -10.13 1.58 -3.48
CA LEU A 143 -9.47 1.70 -4.76
C LEU A 143 -10.31 2.58 -5.71
N LEU A 144 -11.64 2.44 -5.69
CA LEU A 144 -12.55 3.35 -6.38
C LEU A 144 -12.55 4.76 -5.76
N LEU A 145 -12.50 4.89 -4.44
CA LEU A 145 -12.39 6.17 -3.74
C LEU A 145 -11.14 6.93 -4.18
N GLY A 146 -9.98 6.28 -4.27
CA GLY A 146 -8.75 6.89 -4.77
C GLY A 146 -8.88 7.42 -6.21
N ALA A 147 -9.55 6.66 -7.08
CA ALA A 147 -9.82 7.11 -8.45
C ALA A 147 -10.79 8.31 -8.49
N VAL A 148 -11.81 8.32 -7.63
CA VAL A 148 -12.78 9.42 -7.49
C VAL A 148 -12.07 10.69 -7.00
N LEU A 149 -11.28 10.61 -5.93
CA LEU A 149 -10.53 11.75 -5.38
C LEU A 149 -9.63 12.41 -6.43
N THR A 150 -9.03 11.61 -7.31
CA THR A 150 -8.22 12.11 -8.43
C THR A 150 -9.08 12.86 -9.44
N ARG A 151 -10.22 12.29 -9.86
CA ARG A 151 -11.15 12.92 -10.83
C ARG A 151 -11.81 14.20 -10.31
N TYR A 152 -11.94 14.35 -8.99
CA TYR A 152 -12.42 15.58 -8.35
C TYR A 152 -11.32 16.63 -8.12
N GLY A 153 -10.07 16.34 -8.50
CA GLY A 153 -8.95 17.26 -8.30
C GLY A 153 -8.48 17.38 -6.84
N VAL A 154 -8.93 16.47 -5.96
CA VAL A 154 -8.55 16.48 -4.55
C VAL A 154 -7.08 16.11 -4.37
N VAL A 155 -6.58 15.12 -5.13
CA VAL A 155 -5.19 14.64 -5.00
C VAL A 155 -4.16 15.74 -5.29
N PRO A 156 -4.26 16.50 -6.39
CA PRO A 156 -3.38 17.66 -6.60
C PRO A 156 -3.53 18.73 -5.52
N ALA A 157 -4.73 18.94 -4.96
CA ALA A 157 -4.99 19.96 -3.93
C ALA A 157 -4.46 19.55 -2.54
N ILE A 158 -4.35 18.25 -2.26
CA ILE A 158 -3.76 17.73 -1.02
C ILE A 158 -2.29 18.17 -0.93
N GLY A 159 -1.94 18.84 0.17
CA GLY A 159 -0.58 19.33 0.39
C GLY A 159 -0.29 20.72 -0.20
N GLN A 160 -1.25 21.36 -0.88
CA GLN A 160 -1.12 22.78 -1.26
C GLN A 160 -1.60 23.73 -0.16
N SER A 161 -2.63 23.33 0.59
CA SER A 161 -3.22 24.13 1.67
C SER A 161 -2.99 23.46 3.02
N ARG A 162 -2.17 24.09 3.87
CA ARG A 162 -1.92 23.65 5.25
C ARG A 162 -3.23 23.59 6.06
N ARG A 163 -4.16 24.52 5.80
CA ARG A 163 -5.46 24.60 6.48
C ARG A 163 -6.32 23.39 6.15
N ASP A 164 -6.43 23.02 4.88
CA ASP A 164 -7.29 21.91 4.45
C ASP A 164 -6.75 20.57 4.96
N ALA A 165 -5.43 20.38 4.88
CA ALA A 165 -4.78 19.20 5.47
C ALA A 165 -5.01 19.10 6.98
N MET A 166 -4.97 20.23 7.70
CA MET A 166 -5.23 20.28 9.14
C MET A 166 -6.69 19.95 9.48
N ILE A 167 -7.66 20.48 8.73
CA ILE A 167 -9.08 20.19 8.94
C ILE A 167 -9.34 18.70 8.74
N VAL A 168 -8.86 18.11 7.65
CA VAL A 168 -9.04 16.68 7.36
C VAL A 168 -8.34 15.82 8.43
N LEU A 169 -7.16 16.23 8.90
CA LEU A 169 -6.47 15.57 10.02
C LEU A 169 -7.29 15.60 11.31
N ILE A 170 -7.83 16.76 11.70
CA ILE A 170 -8.64 16.91 12.91
C ILE A 170 -9.89 16.05 12.82
N VAL A 171 -10.62 16.10 11.69
CA VAL A 171 -11.81 15.28 11.48
C VAL A 171 -11.48 13.79 11.54
N ALA A 172 -10.40 13.36 10.88
CA ALA A 172 -9.95 11.96 10.92
C ALA A 172 -9.53 11.55 12.34
N ALA A 173 -8.85 12.42 13.10
CA ALA A 173 -8.41 12.15 14.45
C ALA A 173 -9.60 12.02 15.43
N ILE A 174 -10.57 12.94 15.35
CA ILE A 174 -11.80 12.89 16.16
C ILE A 174 -12.57 11.60 15.87
N ALA A 175 -12.67 11.18 14.60
CA ALA A 175 -13.32 9.92 14.23
C ALA A 175 -12.51 8.68 14.66
N ALA A 176 -11.18 8.76 14.65
CA ALA A 176 -10.32 7.63 15.00
C ALA A 176 -10.36 7.28 16.50
N ILE A 177 -10.46 8.27 17.40
CA ILE A 177 -10.46 8.05 18.85
C ILE A 177 -11.54 7.04 19.32
N PRO A 178 -12.85 7.24 19.02
CA PRO A 178 -13.87 6.30 19.47
C PRO A 178 -13.73 4.92 18.80
N LEU A 179 -13.28 4.87 17.55
CA LEU A 179 -13.12 3.61 16.81
C LEU A 179 -11.95 2.78 17.35
N ILE A 180 -10.82 3.42 17.69
CA ILE A 180 -9.70 2.74 18.37
C ILE A 180 -10.16 2.25 19.74
N PHE A 181 -10.91 3.07 20.49
CA PHE A 181 -11.41 2.66 21.79
C PHE A 181 -12.33 1.43 21.70
N LEU A 182 -13.22 1.38 20.70
CA LEU A 182 -14.02 0.18 20.43
C LEU A 182 -13.14 -1.02 20.06
N GLN A 183 -12.15 -0.83 19.18
CA GLN A 183 -11.21 -1.90 18.81
C GLN A 183 -10.44 -2.47 20.01
N THR A 184 -10.06 -1.65 21.00
CA THR A 184 -9.35 -2.15 22.19
C THR A 184 -10.19 -3.10 23.03
N ARG A 185 -11.53 -2.98 22.98
CA ARG A 185 -12.45 -3.87 23.70
C ARG A 185 -12.56 -5.26 23.06
N THR A 186 -12.18 -5.39 21.79
CA THR A 186 -12.23 -6.63 21.03
C THR A 186 -10.85 -7.08 20.55
N ILE A 187 -9.78 -6.61 21.21
CA ILE A 187 -8.40 -6.87 20.80
C ILE A 187 -8.06 -8.37 20.73
N GLU A 188 -8.68 -9.18 21.59
CA GLU A 188 -8.50 -10.64 21.60
C GLU A 188 -9.14 -11.35 20.39
N MET A 189 -10.14 -10.74 19.76
CA MET A 189 -10.74 -11.18 18.50
C MET A 189 -10.22 -10.35 17.31
N SER A 190 -9.22 -9.50 17.53
CA SER A 190 -8.79 -8.52 16.54
C SER A 190 -7.80 -9.10 15.55
N GLY A 191 -8.04 -8.79 14.28
CA GLY A 191 -7.28 -9.27 13.14
C GLY A 191 -8.03 -8.97 11.84
N PHE A 192 -9.34 -9.26 11.82
CA PHE A 192 -10.28 -9.01 10.72
C PHE A 192 -11.74 -8.81 11.21
N SER A 193 -11.95 -8.06 12.29
CA SER A 193 -13.29 -7.69 12.77
C SER A 193 -13.74 -6.33 12.18
N GLY A 194 -15.06 -6.10 12.08
CA GLY A 194 -15.63 -4.84 11.61
C GLY A 194 -15.09 -3.61 12.34
N GLU A 195 -14.90 -3.73 13.64
CA GLU A 195 -14.33 -2.68 14.50
C GLU A 195 -12.87 -2.39 14.15
N SER A 196 -12.06 -3.42 13.95
CA SER A 196 -10.65 -3.28 13.54
C SER A 196 -10.51 -2.65 12.15
N ALA A 197 -11.43 -2.96 11.23
CA ALA A 197 -11.45 -2.40 9.90
C ALA A 197 -11.87 -0.93 9.89
N ALA A 198 -12.90 -0.57 10.68
CA ALA A 198 -13.35 0.81 10.84
C ALA A 198 -12.26 1.68 11.50
N ALA A 199 -11.66 1.20 12.59
CA ALA A 199 -10.54 1.87 13.24
C ALA A 199 -9.33 1.98 12.29
N GLY A 200 -9.03 0.91 11.55
CA GLY A 200 -7.98 0.90 10.53
C GLY A 200 -8.17 1.96 9.46
N LEU A 201 -9.40 2.14 8.97
CA LEU A 201 -9.75 3.17 7.98
C LEU A 201 -9.60 4.59 8.54
N ALA A 202 -10.08 4.85 9.75
CA ALA A 202 -9.97 6.17 10.37
C ALA A 202 -8.51 6.54 10.62
N VAL A 203 -7.70 5.61 11.11
CA VAL A 203 -6.27 5.86 11.33
C VAL A 203 -5.50 5.97 10.01
N ALA A 204 -5.88 5.21 8.98
CA ALA A 204 -5.35 5.43 7.64
C ALA A 204 -5.57 6.87 7.17
N GLY A 205 -6.77 7.44 7.44
CA GLY A 205 -7.06 8.85 7.20
C GLY A 205 -6.15 9.80 7.98
N VAL A 206 -5.90 9.52 9.27
CA VAL A 206 -4.95 10.29 10.10
C VAL A 206 -3.55 10.23 9.50
N TYR A 207 -3.06 9.06 9.08
CA TYR A 207 -1.73 8.91 8.48
C TYR A 207 -1.60 9.67 7.16
N VAL A 208 -2.57 9.54 6.27
CA VAL A 208 -2.56 10.26 4.97
C VAL A 208 -2.62 11.77 5.19
N SER A 209 -3.45 12.25 6.10
CA SER A 209 -3.61 13.69 6.39
C SER A 209 -2.39 14.27 7.10
N SER A 210 -1.79 13.51 8.03
CA SER A 210 -0.54 13.89 8.70
C SER A 210 0.60 13.99 7.69
N LEU A 211 0.73 13.01 6.80
CA LEU A 211 1.73 13.04 5.74
C LEU A 211 1.49 14.23 4.80
N ALA A 212 0.25 14.48 4.38
CA ALA A 212 -0.10 15.64 3.57
C ALA A 212 0.25 16.97 4.25
N LEU A 213 0.02 17.08 5.56
CA LEU A 213 0.41 18.25 6.34
C LEU A 213 1.94 18.39 6.41
N LEU A 214 2.67 17.30 6.63
CA LEU A 214 4.14 17.32 6.62
C LEU A 214 4.69 17.75 5.24
N MET A 215 4.03 17.37 4.15
CA MET A 215 4.38 17.83 2.80
C MET A 215 4.23 19.34 2.61
N THR A 216 3.45 20.04 3.45
CA THR A 216 3.34 21.52 3.43
C THR A 216 4.46 22.22 4.21
N THR A 217 5.35 21.47 4.86
CA THR A 217 6.43 22.01 5.71
C THR A 217 7.80 21.76 5.09
N GLY A 218 8.86 22.36 5.66
CA GLY A 218 10.25 22.10 5.23
C GLY A 218 10.71 20.63 5.39
N VAL A 219 9.97 19.82 6.15
CA VAL A 219 10.22 18.38 6.32
C VAL A 219 9.99 17.61 5.01
N SER A 220 9.20 18.14 4.06
CA SER A 220 8.94 17.51 2.77
C SER A 220 10.22 17.13 2.02
N ARG A 221 11.20 18.03 1.98
CA ARG A 221 12.51 17.78 1.33
C ARG A 221 13.24 16.60 1.97
N ILE A 222 13.20 16.48 3.29
CA ILE A 222 13.84 15.37 4.01
C ILE A 222 13.13 14.05 3.67
N LEU A 223 11.80 14.06 3.69
CA LEU A 223 11.00 12.88 3.37
C LEU A 223 11.16 12.45 1.91
N GLU A 224 11.28 13.38 0.97
CA GLU A 224 11.55 13.09 -0.44
C GLU A 224 12.94 12.48 -0.63
N VAL A 225 13.97 13.00 0.05
CA VAL A 225 15.32 12.44 -0.03
C VAL A 225 15.37 11.05 0.61
N ALA A 226 14.72 10.86 1.77
CA ALA A 226 14.72 9.60 2.48
C ALA A 226 13.86 8.53 1.77
N PHE A 227 12.61 8.83 1.42
CA PHE A 227 11.66 7.83 0.90
C PHE A 227 11.51 7.85 -0.62
N GLY A 228 11.97 8.89 -1.31
CA GLY A 228 11.91 9.02 -2.77
C GLY A 228 12.53 7.82 -3.50
N PRO A 229 13.72 7.32 -3.13
CA PRO A 229 14.31 6.13 -3.71
C PRO A 229 13.42 4.89 -3.58
N LEU A 230 12.89 4.64 -2.38
CA LEU A 230 12.01 3.50 -2.11
C LEU A 230 10.70 3.59 -2.90
N GLY A 231 10.17 4.81 -3.08
CA GLY A 231 8.95 5.07 -3.85
C GLY A 231 9.12 4.89 -5.35
N LYS A 232 10.27 5.31 -5.91
CA LYS A 232 10.61 5.11 -7.34
C LYS A 232 10.78 3.64 -7.72
N MET A 233 11.10 2.80 -6.74
CA MET A 233 11.29 1.34 -6.88
C MET A 233 10.25 0.55 -6.07
N ALA A 234 9.02 1.08 -5.95
CA ALA A 234 8.01 0.48 -5.08
C ALA A 234 7.64 -0.97 -5.41
N LEU A 235 7.47 -1.33 -6.69
CA LEU A 235 7.15 -2.69 -7.12
C LEU A 235 8.35 -3.63 -6.93
N THR A 236 9.56 -3.18 -7.28
CA THR A 236 10.80 -3.93 -7.04
C THR A 236 11.00 -4.19 -5.55
N ASN A 237 10.84 -3.18 -4.71
CA ASN A 237 10.99 -3.31 -3.25
C ASN A 237 9.88 -4.16 -2.64
N TYR A 238 8.66 -4.10 -3.17
CA TYR A 238 7.55 -4.95 -2.73
C TYR A 238 7.83 -6.42 -2.99
N VAL A 239 8.12 -6.76 -4.24
CA VAL A 239 8.33 -8.14 -4.67
C VAL A 239 9.65 -8.69 -4.11
N GLY A 240 10.70 -7.86 -4.04
CA GLY A 240 11.99 -8.23 -3.47
C GLY A 240 11.98 -8.40 -1.95
N ALA A 241 10.99 -7.86 -1.23
CA ALA A 241 10.92 -8.02 0.22
C ALA A 241 10.63 -9.47 0.63
N ALA A 242 9.73 -10.17 -0.07
CA ALA A 242 9.35 -11.55 0.26
C ALA A 242 10.53 -12.53 0.29
N PRO A 243 11.37 -12.64 -0.76
CA PRO A 243 12.52 -13.55 -0.73
C PRO A 243 13.55 -13.15 0.33
N LEU A 244 13.74 -11.85 0.60
CA LEU A 244 14.63 -11.40 1.67
C LEU A 244 14.11 -11.81 3.06
N MET A 245 12.80 -11.69 3.30
CA MET A 245 12.17 -12.14 4.54
C MET A 245 12.28 -13.66 4.69
N LEU A 246 12.00 -14.44 3.63
CA LEU A 246 12.12 -15.90 3.64
C LEU A 246 13.56 -16.35 3.93
N ALA A 247 14.55 -15.73 3.27
CA ALA A 247 15.96 -16.00 3.52
C ALA A 247 16.35 -15.66 4.96
N ALA A 248 15.87 -14.53 5.49
CA ALA A 248 16.11 -14.16 6.88
C ALA A 248 15.45 -15.13 7.87
N GLY A 249 14.24 -15.62 7.57
CA GLY A 249 13.55 -16.62 8.38
C GLY A 249 14.28 -17.95 8.46
N TRP A 250 14.81 -18.42 7.33
CA TRP A 250 15.60 -19.64 7.28
C TRP A 250 16.95 -19.49 7.99
N THR A 251 17.65 -18.37 7.80
CA THR A 251 18.98 -18.14 8.39
C THR A 251 18.95 -17.86 9.89
N LEU A 252 17.91 -17.20 10.39
CA LEU A 252 17.78 -16.82 11.81
C LEU A 252 16.91 -17.80 12.62
N GLY A 253 16.30 -18.80 11.98
CA GLY A 253 15.46 -19.79 12.65
C GLY A 253 14.20 -19.20 13.28
N PHE A 254 13.50 -18.29 12.59
CA PHE A 254 12.33 -17.60 13.17
C PHE A 254 11.17 -18.52 13.56
N SER A 255 11.09 -19.71 12.94
CA SER A 255 10.05 -20.69 13.26
C SER A 255 10.08 -21.15 14.72
N ASP A 256 11.26 -21.14 15.33
CA ASP A 256 11.49 -21.53 16.74
C ASP A 256 11.73 -20.32 17.66
N SER A 257 11.71 -19.10 17.11
CA SER A 257 12.01 -17.87 17.85
C SER A 257 10.75 -17.19 18.36
N SER A 258 10.80 -16.68 19.59
CA SER A 258 9.75 -15.85 20.20
C SER A 258 10.12 -14.38 20.33
N SER A 259 11.32 -13.98 19.89
CA SER A 259 11.88 -12.65 20.12
C SER A 259 11.36 -11.60 19.12
N TRP A 260 10.49 -10.71 19.61
CA TRP A 260 9.97 -9.58 18.82
C TRP A 260 11.08 -8.60 18.40
N THR A 261 12.12 -8.42 19.22
CA THR A 261 13.25 -7.54 18.88
C THR A 261 14.02 -8.06 17.69
N THR A 262 14.23 -9.38 17.60
CA THR A 262 14.92 -10.01 16.46
C THR A 262 14.07 -9.89 15.20
N LEU A 263 12.76 -10.12 15.29
CA LEU A 263 11.85 -9.97 14.14
C LEU A 263 11.81 -8.53 13.61
N LEU A 264 11.56 -7.55 14.50
CA LEU A 264 11.47 -6.14 14.12
C LEU A 264 12.83 -5.58 13.69
N GLY A 265 13.92 -5.97 14.34
CA GLY A 265 15.27 -5.61 13.95
C GLY A 265 15.61 -6.12 12.56
N THR A 266 15.19 -7.35 12.23
CA THR A 266 15.39 -7.93 10.90
C THR A 266 14.55 -7.24 9.83
N ALA A 267 13.28 -6.92 10.12
CA ALA A 267 12.46 -6.10 9.24
C ALA A 267 13.09 -4.72 8.97
N GLY A 268 13.63 -4.08 10.01
CA GLY A 268 14.38 -2.83 9.91
C GLY A 268 15.65 -2.97 9.06
N ALA A 269 16.41 -4.04 9.27
CA ALA A 269 17.62 -4.33 8.50
C ALA A 269 17.32 -4.57 7.02
N ILE A 270 16.27 -5.32 6.69
CA ILE A 270 15.81 -5.53 5.31
C ILE A 270 15.41 -4.19 4.69
N LEU A 271 14.66 -3.35 5.40
CA LEU A 271 14.27 -2.03 4.90
C LEU A 271 15.48 -1.12 4.64
N LEU A 272 16.46 -1.13 5.54
CA LEU A 272 17.69 -0.37 5.38
C LEU A 272 18.50 -0.88 4.17
N ALA A 273 18.63 -2.20 4.03
CA ALA A 273 19.31 -2.81 2.88
C ALA A 273 18.61 -2.46 1.56
N GLN A 274 17.27 -2.55 1.51
CA GLN A 274 16.48 -2.14 0.34
C GLN A 274 16.61 -0.65 0.05
N TRP A 275 16.69 0.20 1.08
CA TRP A 275 16.90 1.63 0.92
C TRP A 275 18.26 1.94 0.30
N VAL A 276 19.34 1.37 0.86
CA VAL A 276 20.71 1.51 0.31
C VAL A 276 20.77 0.99 -1.13
N ALA A 277 20.22 -0.20 -1.38
CA ALA A 277 20.18 -0.78 -2.72
C ALA A 277 19.40 0.11 -3.70
N SER A 278 18.27 0.69 -3.28
CA SER A 278 17.48 1.61 -4.11
C SER A 278 18.25 2.89 -4.43
N VAL A 279 18.96 3.47 -3.44
CA VAL A 279 19.79 4.66 -3.64
C VAL A 279 20.93 4.36 -4.62
N LEU A 280 21.65 3.26 -4.42
CA LEU A 280 22.76 2.86 -5.29
C LEU A 280 22.28 2.57 -6.71
N TRP A 281 21.16 1.85 -6.86
CA TRP A 281 20.57 1.53 -8.17
C TRP A 281 20.17 2.80 -8.94
N LEU A 282 19.51 3.74 -8.27
CA LEU A 282 19.02 4.96 -8.91
C LEU A 282 20.13 5.97 -9.27
N ARG A 283 21.38 5.73 -8.88
CA ARG A 283 22.53 6.49 -9.40
C ARG A 283 22.82 6.18 -10.87
N ASN A 284 22.52 4.96 -11.31
CA ASN A 284 22.80 4.50 -12.66
C ASN A 284 21.54 4.33 -13.51
N PHE A 285 20.40 4.03 -12.88
CA PHE A 285 19.15 3.70 -13.56
C PHE A 285 18.01 4.65 -13.17
N ALA A 286 17.13 4.97 -14.12
CA ALA A 286 16.04 5.93 -13.87
C ALA A 286 14.86 5.34 -13.05
N GLN A 287 14.77 4.02 -12.99
CA GLN A 287 13.64 3.28 -12.41
C GLN A 287 14.10 1.88 -11.97
N GLY A 288 13.29 1.23 -11.12
CA GLY A 288 13.57 -0.14 -10.71
C GLY A 288 13.34 -1.16 -11.84
N PRO A 289 13.95 -2.35 -11.73
CA PRO A 289 13.91 -3.38 -12.77
C PRO A 289 12.49 -3.88 -13.06
N LEU A 290 11.67 -4.13 -12.04
CA LEU A 290 10.28 -4.58 -12.24
C LEU A 290 9.40 -3.45 -12.76
N GLU A 291 9.63 -2.21 -12.34
CA GLU A 291 8.95 -1.04 -12.85
C GLU A 291 9.24 -0.85 -14.34
N TRP A 292 10.51 -1.02 -14.75
CA TRP A 292 10.90 -0.95 -16.16
C TRP A 292 10.20 -2.02 -16.98
N LEU A 293 10.24 -3.29 -16.56
CA LEU A 293 9.60 -4.41 -17.25
C LEU A 293 8.09 -4.17 -17.39
N TRP A 294 7.45 -3.70 -16.31
CA TRP A 294 6.04 -3.39 -16.29
C TRP A 294 5.66 -2.21 -17.20
N ARG A 295 6.47 -1.15 -17.23
CA ARG A 295 6.26 -0.02 -18.15
C ARG A 295 6.49 -0.39 -19.60
N TRP A 296 7.53 -1.19 -19.87
CA TRP A 296 7.81 -1.70 -21.21
C TRP A 296 6.62 -2.51 -21.73
N GLY A 297 6.09 -3.45 -20.94
CA GLY A 297 4.90 -4.21 -21.31
C GLY A 297 3.63 -3.34 -21.45
N THR A 298 3.50 -2.28 -20.66
CA THR A 298 2.33 -1.37 -20.73
C THR A 298 2.33 -0.55 -22.02
N TRP A 299 3.46 0.06 -22.37
CA TRP A 299 3.58 0.98 -23.52
C TRP A 299 3.99 0.30 -24.83
N GLY A 300 4.50 -0.94 -24.76
CA GLY A 300 4.97 -1.69 -25.93
C GLY A 300 6.28 -1.18 -26.54
N HIS A 301 6.88 -0.11 -26.00
CA HIS A 301 8.13 0.46 -26.49
C HIS A 301 9.18 0.45 -25.37
N ARG A 302 10.42 0.08 -25.73
CA ARG A 302 11.53 -0.03 -24.78
C ARG A 302 11.89 1.36 -24.26
N GLN A 303 11.66 1.61 -22.98
CA GLN A 303 12.07 2.85 -22.33
C GLN A 303 13.55 2.78 -21.95
N ALA A 304 14.25 3.93 -22.01
CA ALA A 304 15.61 4.07 -21.51
C ALA A 304 15.69 3.57 -20.05
N VAL A 305 16.67 2.71 -19.78
CA VAL A 305 16.90 2.14 -18.44
C VAL A 305 17.90 3.00 -17.69
N ARG A 306 18.98 3.42 -18.38
CA ARG A 306 20.06 4.22 -17.81
C ARG A 306 19.80 5.70 -18.02
N LEU A 307 20.27 6.52 -17.07
CA LEU A 307 20.17 7.99 -17.16
C LEU A 307 20.92 8.57 -18.38
N ASN A 308 21.96 7.89 -18.84
CA ASN A 308 22.73 8.35 -20.00
C ASN A 308 22.04 8.05 -21.34
N ASP A 309 21.12 7.08 -21.39
CA ASP A 309 20.41 6.72 -22.63
C ASP A 309 19.34 7.78 -23.00
N THR A 310 18.92 8.61 -22.03
CA THR A 310 18.00 9.73 -22.27
C THR A 310 18.67 10.98 -22.86
N ALA A 311 20.01 11.05 -22.88
CA ALA A 311 20.73 12.19 -23.46
C ALA A 311 20.97 12.04 -24.99
N THR A 312 20.60 10.90 -25.56
CA THR A 312 20.85 10.53 -26.97
C THR A 312 19.58 10.38 -27.81
N ILE A 313 18.42 10.81 -27.31
CA ILE A 313 17.12 10.84 -28.02
C ILE A 313 16.60 12.27 -27.97
#